data_AF-A0A7C6FHJ8-F1
#
_entry.id   AF-A0A7C6FHJ8-F1
#
_cell.length_a   1.000
_cell.length_b   1.000
_cell.length_c   1.000
_cell.angle_alpha   90.00
_cell.angle_beta   90.00
_cell.angle_gamma   90.00
#
_symmetry.space_group_name_H-M   'P 1'
#
loop_
_entity.id
_entity.type
_entity.pdbx_description
1 polymer ?
#
loop_
_entity_poly.entity_id
_entity_poly.type
_entity_poly.pdbx_seq_one_letter_code
_entity_poly.pdbx_strand_id
1 'polypeptide(L)' 'VWKDTSVKKRTINVNINRLLKKIDPRNTHNYFTPIRGIGYRFE' A
#
# COMPACT_ATOMS: atom_id res chain seq x y z
N VAL A 1 -15.99 -2.66 0.13
CA VAL A 1 -14.85 -1.89 -0.42
C VAL A 1 -14.76 -0.58 0.36
N TRP A 2 -13.58 -0.17 0.81
CA TRP A 2 -13.39 0.85 1.85
C TRP A 2 -13.84 2.23 1.32
N LYS A 3 -15.12 2.57 1.53
CA LYS A 3 -15.79 3.81 1.08
C LYS A 3 -15.91 4.84 2.22
N ASP A 4 -15.15 4.65 3.29
CA ASP A 4 -15.25 5.44 4.51
C ASP A 4 -14.03 6.35 4.64
N THR A 5 -14.27 7.66 4.76
CA THR A 5 -13.25 8.70 4.91
C THR A 5 -12.51 8.63 6.25
N SER A 6 -12.99 7.82 7.20
CA SER A 6 -12.38 7.64 8.53
C SER A 6 -11.11 6.77 8.54
N VAL A 7 -10.74 6.19 7.40
CA VAL A 7 -9.63 5.25 7.31
C VAL A 7 -8.29 5.97 7.55
N LYS A 8 -7.63 5.61 8.65
CA LYS A 8 -6.33 6.16 9.02
C LYS A 8 -5.25 5.75 8.01
N LYS A 9 -4.35 6.69 7.67
CA LYS A 9 -3.19 6.45 6.79
C LYS A 9 -2.35 5.24 7.22
N ARG A 10 -2.16 5.04 8.53
CA ARG A 10 -1.45 3.86 9.09
C ARG A 10 -2.08 2.54 8.65
N THR A 11 -3.41 2.47 8.61
CA THR A 11 -4.14 1.26 8.22
C THR A 11 -3.91 0.94 6.75
N ILE A 12 -3.89 1.96 5.89
CA ILE A 12 -3.56 1.81 4.46
C ILE A 12 -2.15 1.24 4.31
N ASN A 13 -1.15 1.82 4.99
CA ASN A 13 0.24 1.37 4.89
C ASN A 13 0.41 -0.09 5.33
N VAL A 14 -0.25 -0.50 6.43
CA VAL A 14 -0.21 -1.90 6.88
C VAL A 14 -0.84 -2.83 5.84
N ASN A 15 -1.95 -2.44 5.24
CA ASN A 15 -2.61 -3.24 4.22
C ASN A 15 -1.78 -3.35 2.93
N ILE A 16 -1.13 -2.27 2.48
CA ILE A 16 -0.19 -2.30 1.35
C ILE A 16 1.00 -3.22 1.65
N ASN A 17 1.59 -3.13 2.84
CA ASN A 17 2.68 -4.01 3.24
C ASN A 17 2.26 -5.48 3.31
N ARG A 18 1.04 -5.77 3.76
CA ARG A 18 0.48 -7.14 3.76
C ARG A 18 0.20 -7.64 2.35
N LEU A 19 -0.26 -6.77 1.46
CA LEU A 19 -0.47 -7.11 0.05
C LEU A 19 0.86 -7.46 -0.61
N LEU A 20 1.88 -6.60 -0.47
CA LEU A 20 3.23 -6.84 -0.99
C LEU A 20 3.79 -8.18 -0.49
N LYS A 21 3.70 -8.48 0.81
CA LYS A 21 4.13 -9.79 1.35
C LYS A 21 3.42 -10.99 0.72
N LYS A 22 2.19 -10.84 0.20
CA LYS A 22 1.43 -11.93 -0.43
C LYS A 22 1.79 -12.10 -1.90
N ILE A 23 1.93 -10.99 -2.64
CA ILE A 23 2.16 -11.01 -4.09
C ILE A 23 3.64 -11.10 -4.44
N ASP A 24 4.49 -10.54 -3.58
CA ASP A 24 5.94 -10.54 -3.71
C ASP A 24 6.63 -10.68 -2.35
N PRO A 25 6.69 -11.91 -1.81
CA PRO A 25 7.35 -12.19 -0.55
C PRO A 25 8.85 -11.86 -0.55
N ARG A 26 9.46 -11.78 -1.74
CA ARG A 26 10.90 -11.52 -1.91
C ARG A 26 11.18 -10.03 -2.13
N ASN A 27 10.15 -9.19 -2.26
CA ASN A 27 10.24 -7.76 -2.49
C ASN A 27 11.22 -7.41 -3.62
N THR A 28 11.14 -8.17 -4.71
CA THR A 28 11.97 -8.01 -5.91
C THR A 28 11.34 -7.07 -6.94
N HIS A 29 10.02 -6.86 -6.86
CA HIS A 29 9.25 -6.02 -7.77
C HIS A 29 8.66 -4.83 -7.02
N ASN A 30 8.95 -3.63 -7.50
CA ASN A 30 8.50 -2.38 -6.90
C ASN A 30 7.09 -1.98 -7.37
N TYR A 31 6.10 -2.86 -7.18
CA TYR A 31 4.70 -2.63 -7.64
C TYR A 31 4.07 -1.34 -7.10
N PHE A 32 4.40 -0.96 -5.86
CA PHE A 32 3.82 0.21 -5.21
C PHE A 32 4.92 1.14 -4.71
N THR A 33 5.01 2.32 -5.30
CA THR A 33 5.94 3.37 -4.85
C THR A 33 5.21 4.37 -3.95
N PRO A 34 5.60 4.56 -2.69
CA PRO A 34 4.99 5.54 -1.80
C PRO A 34 5.40 6.97 -2.20
N ILE A 35 4.41 7.82 -2.49
CA ILE A 35 4.59 9.25 -2.75
C ILE A 35 4.13 10.03 -1.50
N ARG A 36 5.09 10.68 -0.83
CA ARG A 36 4.85 11.40 0.42
C ARG A 36 3.81 12.50 0.24
N GLY A 37 2.80 12.51 1.11
CA GLY A 37 1.71 13.50 1.08
C GLY A 37 0.58 13.20 0.11
N ILE A 38 0.77 12.28 -0.85
CA ILE A 38 -0.21 11.94 -1.88
C ILE A 38 -0.77 10.54 -1.67
N GLY A 39 0.08 9.50 -1.66
CA GLY A 39 -0.38 8.12 -1.59
C GLY A 39 0.63 7.13 -2.19
N TYR A 40 0.14 6.23 -3.06
CA TYR A 40 0.94 5.20 -3.74
C TYR A 40 0.73 5.29 -5.24
N ARG A 41 1.80 5.06 -6.01
CA ARG A 41 1.75 4.87 -7.46
C ARG A 41 1.92 3.39 -7.77
N PHE A 42 1.13 2.89 -8.72
CA PHE A 42 1.29 1.56 -9.29
C PHE A 42 2.23 1.65 -10.50
N GLU A 43 3.23 0.77 -10.54
CA GLU A 43 4.19 0.62 -11.64
C GLU A 43 4.06 -0.78 -12.27
#